data_AF-A0A537JKN4-F1
#
_entry.id   AF-A0A537JKN4-F1
#
_cell.length_a   1.000
_cell.length_b   1.000
_cell.length_c   1.000
_cell.angle_alpha   90.00
_cell.angle_beta   90.00
_cell.angle_gamma   90.00
#
_symmetry.space_group_name_H-M   'P 1'
#
loop_
_entity.id
_entity.type
_entity.pdbx_description
1 polymer ?
#
loop_
_entity_poly.entity_id
_entity_poly.type
_entity_poly.pdbx_seq_one_letter_code
_entity_poly.pdbx_strand_id
1 'polypeptide(L)'
;MQECAQCGHELEPFFDSTCEPPVAWLCATCRRVMLEQDLRVLSPSARRELAALQAFMTPDARDERASKEGPTGLGRAHARARAILENVRSVPVDIERIAAEHGYPVRERSLRPEERGTIARDGHHTVIVINRDRIGSAAERRWVIAEELGHAVLEHSTLVASAAPERPLAVPEPRRRAEEREARRFAAEVLMPEEKVRGRFAELAPRIYRALGLRQRQAETDEVIGALARMFAVSPLAMRIRLEELRLIQQ
;
A
#
# COMPACT_ATOMS: atom_id res chain seq x y z
N MET A 1 -23.33 26.73 19.29
CA MET A 1 -23.13 26.16 17.94
C MET A 1 -22.04 27.00 17.29
N GLN A 2 -20.87 26.43 17.01
CA GLN A 2 -19.78 27.15 16.36
C GLN A 2 -19.74 26.79 14.87
N GLU A 3 -19.47 27.78 14.02
CA GLU A 3 -19.40 27.62 12.58
C GLU A 3 -17.96 27.71 12.10
N CYS A 4 -17.60 26.88 11.12
CA CYS A 4 -16.28 26.88 10.54
C CYS A 4 -16.01 28.22 9.84
N ALA A 5 -14.98 28.95 10.29
CA ALA A 5 -14.59 30.24 9.70
C ALA A 5 -14.18 30.16 8.21
N GLN A 6 -14.02 28.95 7.65
CA GLN A 6 -13.65 28.74 6.24
C GLN A 6 -14.81 28.29 5.36
N CYS A 7 -15.77 27.50 5.86
CA CYS A 7 -16.84 26.95 5.03
C CYS A 7 -18.24 27.08 5.63
N GLY A 8 -18.40 27.77 6.77
CA GLY A 8 -19.68 28.09 7.40
C GLY A 8 -20.45 26.88 7.94
N HIS A 9 -19.89 25.68 7.90
CA HIS A 9 -20.55 24.47 8.40
C HIS A 9 -20.35 24.33 9.92
N GLU A 10 -21.31 23.69 10.56
CA GLU A 10 -21.28 23.43 12.00
C GLU A 10 -20.04 22.62 12.38
N LEU A 11 -19.40 23.05 13.47
CA LEU A 11 -18.23 22.41 14.04
C LEU A 11 -18.66 21.41 15.10
N GLU A 12 -18.05 20.23 15.07
CA GLU A 12 -18.22 19.21 16.10
C GLU A 12 -17.15 19.40 17.19
N PRO A 13 -17.53 19.34 18.48
CA PRO A 13 -16.56 19.41 19.56
C PRO A 13 -15.62 18.21 19.48
N PHE A 14 -14.32 18.49 19.52
CA PHE A 14 -13.28 17.47 19.53
C PHE A 14 -12.70 17.40 20.94
N PHE A 15 -12.67 16.17 21.49
CA PHE A 15 -12.52 15.77 22.91
C PHE A 15 -13.87 15.56 23.64
N ASP A 16 -14.21 14.29 23.90
CA ASP A 16 -15.26 13.88 24.85
C ASP A 16 -14.61 13.64 26.23
N SER A 17 -14.22 14.73 26.89
CA SER A 17 -13.95 14.70 28.33
C SER A 17 -15.19 15.24 29.03
N THR A 18 -15.86 14.43 29.84
CA THR A 18 -17.03 14.86 30.61
C THR A 18 -16.71 15.90 31.69
N CYS A 19 -15.43 16.25 31.86
CA CYS A 19 -14.94 17.10 32.95
C CYS A 19 -14.32 18.43 32.47
N GLU A 20 -14.09 18.64 31.17
CA GLU A 20 -13.45 19.85 30.64
C GLU A 20 -14.13 20.31 29.33
N PRO A 21 -14.31 21.63 29.11
CA PRO A 21 -14.87 22.14 27.87
C PRO A 21 -13.95 21.82 26.67
N PRO A 22 -14.52 21.58 25.46
CA PRO A 22 -13.74 21.21 24.28
C PRO A 22 -12.80 22.35 23.86
N VAL A 23 -11.50 22.06 23.79
CA VAL A 23 -10.46 23.03 23.39
C VAL A 23 -10.19 23.05 21.89
N ALA A 24 -10.78 22.10 21.16
CA ALA A 24 -10.63 21.91 19.73
C ALA A 24 -11.97 21.59 19.08
N TRP A 25 -12.16 22.06 17.86
CA TRP A 25 -13.38 21.93 17.09
C TRP A 25 -13.05 21.43 15.69
N LEU A 26 -13.78 20.43 15.21
CA LEU A 26 -13.57 19.81 13.91
C LEU A 26 -14.68 20.20 12.93
N CYS A 27 -14.29 20.67 11.74
CA CYS A 27 -15.21 20.77 10.63
C CYS A 27 -15.24 19.45 9.84
N ALA A 28 -16.36 18.73 9.86
CA ALA A 28 -16.53 17.50 9.09
C ALA A 28 -16.40 17.71 7.56
N THR A 29 -16.69 18.92 7.07
CA THR A 29 -16.70 19.25 5.63
C THR A 29 -15.31 19.57 5.09
N CYS A 30 -14.60 20.54 5.69
CA CYS A 30 -13.28 20.96 5.21
C CYS A 30 -12.11 20.32 5.98
N ARG A 31 -12.43 19.43 6.95
CA ARG A 31 -11.46 18.74 7.82
C ARG A 31 -10.49 19.67 8.53
N ARG A 32 -10.91 20.90 8.82
CA ARG A 32 -10.10 21.86 9.57
C ARG A 32 -10.34 21.71 11.05
N VAL A 33 -9.26 21.75 11.82
CA VAL A 33 -9.30 21.82 13.29
C VAL A 33 -9.12 23.28 13.70
N MET A 34 -10.08 23.80 14.48
CA MET A 34 -10.02 25.11 15.10
C MET A 34 -9.74 24.95 16.59
N LEU A 35 -8.87 25.79 17.15
CA LEU A 35 -8.56 25.77 18.58
C LEU A 35 -9.09 27.06 19.21
N GLU A 36 -9.72 26.94 20.37
CA GLU A 36 -10.17 28.12 21.13
C GLU A 36 -9.04 28.77 21.94
N GLN A 37 -8.00 28.01 22.27
CA GLN A 37 -6.88 28.45 23.11
C GLN A 37 -5.55 28.37 22.36
N ASP A 38 -4.60 29.23 22.74
CA ASP A 38 -3.23 29.18 22.23
C ASP A 38 -2.63 27.80 22.54
N LEU A 39 -2.02 27.16 21.53
CA LEU A 39 -1.29 25.90 21.60
C LEU A 39 -0.33 25.80 22.80
N ARG A 40 0.21 26.94 23.27
CA ARG A 40 1.12 27.01 24.41
C ARG A 40 0.47 26.68 25.75
N VAL A 41 -0.85 26.84 25.86
CA VAL A 41 -1.63 26.59 27.08
C VAL A 41 -2.00 25.09 27.19
N LEU A 42 -1.92 24.34 26.08
CA LEU A 42 -2.23 22.92 26.06
C LEU A 42 -1.20 22.07 26.83
N SER A 43 -1.70 21.04 27.50
CA SER A 43 -0.85 20.05 28.16
C SER A 43 0.07 19.35 27.13
N PRO A 44 1.23 18.83 27.55
CA PRO A 44 2.13 18.09 26.65
C PRO A 44 1.46 16.86 25.99
N SER A 45 0.46 16.24 26.63
CA SER A 45 -0.30 15.14 26.02
C SER A 45 -1.21 15.65 24.91
N ALA A 46 -2.00 16.70 25.20
CA ALA A 46 -2.90 17.31 24.23
C ALA A 46 -2.16 17.85 22.99
N ARG A 47 -0.96 18.41 23.16
CA ARG A 47 -0.11 18.84 22.03
C ARG A 47 0.36 17.69 21.15
N ARG A 48 0.69 16.52 21.74
CA ARG A 48 1.13 15.35 20.97
C ARG A 48 -0.01 14.71 20.19
N GLU A 49 -1.18 14.61 20.79
CA GLU A 49 -2.39 14.11 20.14
C GLU A 49 -2.81 15.03 18.99
N LEU A 50 -2.82 16.35 19.22
CA LEU A 50 -3.10 17.33 18.18
C LEU A 50 -2.09 17.27 17.02
N ALA A 51 -0.80 17.11 17.30
CA ALA A 51 0.22 16.99 16.26
C ALA A 51 0.07 15.71 15.41
N ALA A 52 -0.28 14.58 16.04
CA ALA A 52 -0.55 13.32 15.35
C ALA A 52 -1.77 13.44 14.42
N LEU A 53 -2.79 14.18 14.85
CA LEU A 53 -4.01 14.40 14.06
C LEU A 53 -3.79 15.42 12.94
N GLN A 54 -3.06 16.51 13.19
CA GLN A 54 -2.68 17.46 12.14
C GLN A 54 -1.89 16.77 11.03
N ALA A 55 -0.98 15.85 11.38
CA ALA A 55 -0.23 15.05 10.41
C ALA A 55 -1.11 14.07 9.61
N PHE A 56 -2.24 13.63 10.17
CA PHE A 56 -3.22 12.77 9.49
C PHE A 56 -4.19 13.58 8.61
N MET A 57 -4.47 14.83 8.97
CA MET A 57 -5.51 15.66 8.37
C MET A 57 -5.01 16.68 7.35
N THR A 58 -3.72 17.03 7.34
CA THR A 58 -3.13 17.77 6.23
C THR A 58 -3.27 16.92 4.96
N PRO A 59 -3.93 17.42 3.90
CA PRO A 59 -3.75 16.85 2.58
C PRO A 59 -2.25 16.84 2.33
N ASP A 60 -1.72 15.70 1.90
CA ASP A 60 -0.30 15.51 1.68
C ASP A 60 0.20 16.71 0.86
N ALA A 61 1.11 17.55 1.41
CA ALA A 61 1.72 18.67 0.66
C ALA A 61 2.53 18.19 -0.57
N ARG A 62 2.50 16.87 -0.81
CA ARG A 62 2.93 16.17 -2.01
C ARG A 62 1.93 16.27 -3.16
N ASP A 63 0.65 16.56 -2.95
CA ASP A 63 -0.33 16.67 -4.06
C ASP A 63 0.00 17.86 -4.98
N GLU A 64 0.48 18.98 -4.42
CA GLU A 64 0.93 20.14 -5.22
C GLU A 64 2.37 20.02 -5.73
N ARG A 65 3.25 19.26 -5.05
CA ARG A 65 4.64 19.01 -5.50
C ARG A 65 4.76 17.87 -6.52
N ALA A 66 3.86 16.89 -6.49
CA ALA A 66 3.78 15.80 -7.48
C ALA A 66 3.43 16.32 -8.88
N SER A 67 2.85 17.53 -8.97
CA SER A 67 2.58 18.20 -10.24
C SER A 67 3.84 18.84 -10.87
N LYS A 68 4.98 18.88 -10.18
CA LYS A 68 6.22 19.55 -10.64
C LYS A 68 7.45 18.66 -10.76
N GLU A 69 7.41 17.43 -10.25
CA GLU A 69 8.49 16.45 -10.44
C GLU A 69 7.98 15.35 -11.38
N GLY A 70 8.63 15.21 -12.54
CA GLY A 70 8.36 14.10 -13.48
C GLY A 70 8.39 12.74 -12.76
N PRO A 71 7.77 11.70 -13.33
CA PRO A 71 7.38 10.51 -12.59
C PRO A 71 8.61 9.83 -12.00
N THR A 72 8.83 10.03 -10.70
CA THR A 72 9.68 9.14 -9.92
C THR A 72 9.13 7.72 -10.08
N GLY A 73 9.98 6.69 -10.08
CA GLY A 73 9.52 5.29 -10.21
C GLY A 73 8.51 4.84 -9.13
N LEU A 74 8.31 5.65 -8.08
CA LEU A 74 7.20 5.51 -7.12
C LEU A 74 5.83 5.78 -7.77
N GLY A 75 5.73 6.85 -8.57
CA GLY A 75 4.49 7.26 -9.21
C GLY A 75 4.04 6.32 -10.32
N ARG A 76 4.98 5.79 -11.13
CA ARG A 76 4.65 4.93 -12.28
C ARG A 76 4.06 3.57 -11.85
N ALA A 77 4.70 2.86 -10.92
CA ALA A 77 4.21 1.60 -10.39
C ALA A 77 2.81 1.74 -9.76
N HIS A 78 2.63 2.75 -8.91
CA HIS A 78 1.37 3.00 -8.21
C HIS A 78 0.25 3.40 -9.19
N ALA A 79 0.52 4.31 -10.13
CA ALA A 79 -0.45 4.71 -11.15
C ALA A 79 -0.88 3.53 -12.03
N ARG A 80 0.08 2.68 -12.44
CA ARG A 80 -0.22 1.50 -13.26
C ARG A 80 -1.03 0.46 -12.50
N ALA A 81 -0.69 0.19 -11.25
CA ALA A 81 -1.47 -0.70 -10.39
C ALA A 81 -2.90 -0.18 -10.19
N ARG A 82 -3.08 1.11 -9.91
CA ARG A 82 -4.41 1.71 -9.76
C ARG A 82 -5.26 1.65 -11.03
N ALA A 83 -4.66 1.88 -12.21
CA ALA A 83 -5.35 1.73 -13.48
C ALA A 83 -5.88 0.30 -13.68
N ILE A 84 -5.07 -0.70 -13.35
CA ILE A 84 -5.47 -2.12 -13.43
C ILE A 84 -6.56 -2.47 -12.42
N LEU A 85 -6.58 -1.81 -11.27
CA LEU A 85 -7.52 -2.05 -10.18
C LEU A 85 -8.84 -1.28 -10.31
N GLU A 86 -9.04 -0.45 -11.34
CA GLU A 86 -10.21 0.46 -11.45
C GLU A 86 -11.56 -0.28 -11.27
N ASN A 87 -11.66 -1.51 -11.77
CA ASN A 87 -12.87 -2.33 -11.67
C ASN A 87 -12.82 -3.40 -10.56
N VAL A 88 -11.78 -3.41 -9.73
CA VAL A 88 -11.56 -4.42 -8.68
C VAL A 88 -12.14 -3.94 -7.36
N ARG A 89 -13.30 -4.49 -7.00
CA ARG A 89 -14.04 -4.07 -5.81
C ARG A 89 -13.71 -4.88 -4.55
N SER A 90 -13.41 -6.17 -4.69
CA SER A 90 -13.18 -7.07 -3.55
C SER A 90 -11.70 -7.37 -3.29
N VAL A 91 -11.42 -7.82 -2.08
CA VAL A 91 -10.17 -8.49 -1.67
C VAL A 91 -10.51 -9.90 -1.19
N PRO A 92 -9.63 -10.90 -1.35
CA PRO A 92 -8.33 -10.81 -2.02
C PRO A 92 -8.46 -10.58 -3.53
N VAL A 93 -7.52 -9.83 -4.11
CA VAL A 93 -7.51 -9.55 -5.55
C VAL A 93 -7.20 -10.83 -6.34
N ASP A 94 -8.00 -11.14 -7.36
CA ASP A 94 -7.75 -12.26 -8.27
C ASP A 94 -6.67 -11.87 -9.28
N ILE A 95 -5.40 -12.08 -8.89
CA ILE A 95 -4.25 -11.67 -9.68
C ILE A 95 -4.08 -12.47 -10.96
N GLU A 96 -4.52 -13.73 -11.00
CA GLU A 96 -4.44 -14.56 -12.21
C GLU A 96 -5.42 -14.09 -13.26
N ARG A 97 -6.67 -13.78 -12.86
CA ARG A 97 -7.64 -13.20 -13.76
C ARG A 97 -7.15 -11.86 -14.30
N ILE A 98 -6.63 -10.99 -13.43
CA ILE A 98 -6.06 -9.70 -13.84
C ILE A 98 -4.92 -9.89 -14.85
N ALA A 99 -3.99 -10.80 -14.57
CA ALA A 99 -2.87 -11.07 -15.47
C ALA A 99 -3.35 -11.56 -16.84
N ALA A 100 -4.33 -12.48 -16.87
CA ALA A 100 -4.93 -12.96 -18.11
C ALA A 100 -5.66 -11.86 -18.90
N GLU A 101 -6.44 -11.01 -18.23
CA GLU A 101 -7.13 -9.85 -18.84
C GLU A 101 -6.14 -8.84 -19.45
N HIS A 102 -4.92 -8.76 -18.92
CA HIS A 102 -3.85 -7.91 -19.42
C HIS A 102 -2.93 -8.61 -20.44
N GLY A 103 -3.29 -9.82 -20.91
CA GLY A 103 -2.57 -10.54 -21.95
C GLY A 103 -1.39 -11.39 -21.46
N TYR A 104 -1.31 -11.65 -20.15
CA TYR A 104 -0.25 -12.43 -19.51
C TYR A 104 -0.82 -13.62 -18.72
N PRO A 105 -1.44 -14.61 -19.37
CA PRO A 105 -1.98 -15.77 -18.67
C PRO A 105 -0.87 -16.52 -17.92
N VAL A 106 -1.22 -17.05 -16.75
CA VAL A 106 -0.27 -17.74 -15.87
C VAL A 106 -0.14 -19.21 -16.27
N ARG A 107 1.09 -19.72 -16.26
CA ARG A 107 1.44 -21.13 -16.49
C ARG A 107 2.43 -21.60 -15.44
N GLU A 108 2.33 -22.85 -15.06
CA GLU A 108 3.29 -23.47 -14.15
C GLU A 108 4.22 -24.39 -14.94
N ARG A 109 5.53 -24.25 -14.74
CA ARG A 109 6.56 -25.10 -15.35
C ARG A 109 7.69 -25.30 -14.35
N SER A 110 8.51 -26.32 -14.55
CA SER A 110 9.79 -26.42 -13.84
C SER A 110 10.75 -25.41 -14.49
N LEU A 111 11.33 -24.54 -13.68
CA LEU A 111 12.36 -23.58 -14.09
C LEU A 111 13.68 -23.90 -13.38
N ARG A 112 14.72 -23.11 -13.64
CA ARG A 112 15.98 -23.28 -12.92
C ARG A 112 15.77 -23.10 -11.42
N PRO A 113 16.55 -23.77 -10.56
CA PRO A 113 16.39 -23.64 -9.12
C PRO A 113 16.47 -22.19 -8.63
N GLU A 114 17.20 -21.30 -9.27
CA GLU A 114 17.31 -19.90 -8.87
C GLU A 114 16.09 -19.03 -9.24
N GLU A 115 15.20 -19.51 -10.10
CA GLU A 115 14.06 -18.75 -10.63
C GLU A 115 12.76 -19.10 -9.89
N ARG A 116 12.05 -18.09 -9.37
CA ARG A 116 10.70 -18.27 -8.78
C ARG A 116 9.59 -18.09 -9.81
N GLY A 117 9.82 -17.20 -10.76
CA GLY A 117 8.95 -16.89 -11.88
C GLY A 117 9.74 -16.18 -12.98
N THR A 118 9.13 -16.08 -14.15
CA THR A 118 9.66 -15.33 -15.29
C THR A 118 8.55 -15.03 -16.30
N ILE A 119 8.86 -14.23 -17.31
CA ILE A 119 7.98 -14.01 -18.46
C ILE A 119 8.57 -14.71 -19.68
N ALA A 120 7.77 -15.53 -20.34
CA ALA A 120 8.18 -16.29 -21.52
C ALA A 120 7.21 -16.11 -22.68
N ARG A 121 7.65 -16.48 -23.89
CA ARG A 121 6.76 -16.64 -25.04
C ARG A 121 6.27 -18.09 -25.13
N ASP A 122 4.98 -18.26 -25.33
CA ASP A 122 4.31 -19.53 -25.58
C ASP A 122 3.53 -19.41 -26.89
N GLY A 123 4.18 -19.78 -28.00
CA GLY A 123 3.69 -19.49 -29.34
C GLY A 123 3.57 -17.99 -29.60
N HIS A 124 2.35 -17.52 -29.89
CA HIS A 124 2.04 -16.10 -30.12
C HIS A 124 1.68 -15.33 -28.84
N HIS A 125 1.65 -16.00 -27.68
CA HIS A 125 1.29 -15.39 -26.41
C HIS A 125 2.52 -15.12 -25.55
N THR A 126 2.50 -14.01 -24.81
CA THR A 126 3.42 -13.77 -23.71
C THR A 126 2.75 -14.30 -22.45
N VAL A 127 3.44 -15.14 -21.67
CA VAL A 127 2.88 -15.82 -20.50
C VAL A 127 3.75 -15.57 -19.27
N ILE A 128 3.12 -15.47 -18.10
CA ILE A 128 3.83 -15.52 -16.82
C ILE A 128 4.06 -16.99 -16.48
N VAL A 129 5.31 -17.38 -16.28
CA VAL A 129 5.68 -18.73 -15.88
C VAL A 129 6.08 -18.74 -14.42
N ILE A 130 5.45 -19.59 -13.63
CA ILE A 130 5.75 -19.79 -12.22
C ILE A 130 6.50 -21.11 -12.05
N ASN A 131 7.59 -21.08 -11.25
CA ASN A 131 8.37 -22.27 -10.95
C ASN A 131 7.66 -23.13 -9.90
N ARG A 132 6.99 -24.20 -10.35
CA ARG A 132 6.27 -25.12 -9.47
C ARG A 132 7.15 -25.75 -8.39
N ASP A 133 8.45 -25.88 -8.63
CA ASP A 133 9.41 -26.53 -7.74
C ASP A 133 9.96 -25.58 -6.66
N ARG A 134 9.60 -24.28 -6.73
CA ARG A 134 10.11 -23.24 -5.81
C ARG A 134 9.06 -22.48 -5.03
N ILE A 135 7.79 -22.58 -5.41
CA ILE A 135 6.70 -21.90 -4.71
C ILE A 135 6.21 -22.78 -3.56
N GLY A 136 6.37 -22.31 -2.33
CA GLY A 136 6.00 -23.07 -1.13
C GLY A 136 4.59 -22.75 -0.59
N SER A 137 3.94 -21.69 -1.08
CA SER A 137 2.62 -21.28 -0.58
C SER A 137 1.80 -20.52 -1.61
N ALA A 138 0.47 -20.50 -1.42
CA ALA A 138 -0.44 -19.71 -2.26
C ALA A 138 -0.16 -18.19 -2.19
N ALA A 139 0.23 -17.67 -1.02
CA ALA A 139 0.59 -16.26 -0.85
C ALA A 139 1.87 -15.90 -1.64
N GLU A 140 2.87 -16.77 -1.60
CA GLU A 140 4.09 -16.61 -2.40
C GLU A 140 3.79 -16.69 -3.89
N ARG A 141 2.96 -17.65 -4.32
CA ARG A 141 2.51 -17.77 -5.72
C ARG A 141 1.89 -16.46 -6.20
N ARG A 142 0.96 -15.90 -5.43
CA ARG A 142 0.27 -14.64 -5.74
C ARG A 142 1.26 -13.47 -5.83
N TRP A 143 2.23 -13.41 -4.91
CA TRP A 143 3.28 -12.39 -4.94
C TRP A 143 4.12 -12.47 -6.21
N VAL A 144 4.60 -13.66 -6.58
CA VAL A 144 5.42 -13.83 -7.78
C VAL A 144 4.64 -13.48 -9.03
N ILE A 145 3.38 -13.91 -9.16
CA ILE A 145 2.53 -13.51 -10.31
C ILE A 145 2.40 -11.98 -10.39
N ALA A 146 2.18 -11.31 -9.25
CA ALA A 146 2.05 -9.86 -9.22
C ALA A 146 3.37 -9.14 -9.56
N GLU A 147 4.51 -9.67 -9.12
CA GLU A 147 5.86 -9.15 -9.40
C GLU A 147 6.17 -9.26 -10.91
N GLU A 148 5.93 -10.45 -11.51
CA GLU A 148 6.11 -10.66 -12.95
C GLU A 148 5.14 -9.82 -13.79
N LEU A 149 3.87 -9.71 -13.38
CA LEU A 149 2.93 -8.80 -14.04
C LEU A 149 3.44 -7.36 -13.99
N GLY A 150 4.01 -6.93 -12.85
CA GLY A 150 4.64 -5.63 -12.69
C GLY A 150 5.76 -5.40 -13.69
N HIS A 151 6.68 -6.36 -13.84
CA HIS A 151 7.72 -6.32 -14.87
C HIS A 151 7.12 -6.16 -16.28
N ALA A 152 6.03 -6.88 -16.55
CA ALA A 152 5.39 -6.88 -17.86
C ALA A 152 4.77 -5.52 -18.21
N VAL A 153 3.92 -5.00 -17.33
CA VAL A 153 3.11 -3.79 -17.60
C VAL A 153 3.89 -2.49 -17.45
N LEU A 154 5.04 -2.53 -16.77
CA LEU A 154 5.99 -1.42 -16.66
C LEU A 154 7.09 -1.47 -17.73
N GLU A 155 7.05 -2.47 -18.60
CA GLU A 155 7.98 -2.63 -19.72
C GLU A 155 9.45 -2.71 -19.25
N HIS A 156 9.68 -3.43 -18.16
CA HIS A 156 11.02 -3.64 -17.62
C HIS A 156 11.89 -4.46 -18.59
N SER A 157 13.20 -4.27 -18.48
CA SER A 157 14.17 -4.83 -19.42
C SER A 157 14.30 -6.36 -19.37
N THR A 158 13.73 -7.01 -18.35
CA THR A 158 13.57 -8.47 -18.26
C THR A 158 12.77 -9.05 -19.42
N LEU A 159 11.81 -8.30 -20.00
CA LEU A 159 11.10 -8.68 -21.22
C LEU A 159 11.95 -8.60 -22.49
N VAL A 160 12.89 -7.64 -22.53
CA VAL A 160 13.64 -7.28 -23.75
C VAL A 160 14.81 -8.24 -23.97
N ALA A 161 15.36 -8.83 -22.91
CA ALA A 161 16.43 -9.83 -23.03
C ALA A 161 15.99 -11.15 -23.67
N SER A 162 14.71 -11.54 -23.57
CA SER A 162 14.16 -12.76 -24.19
C SER A 162 13.81 -12.60 -25.68
N ALA A 163 13.95 -11.39 -26.26
CA ALA A 163 13.59 -11.14 -27.66
C ALA A 163 14.77 -11.20 -28.65
N ALA A 164 16.02 -11.27 -28.18
CA ALA A 164 17.21 -11.32 -29.02
C ALA A 164 18.06 -12.57 -28.68
N PRO A 165 18.12 -13.59 -29.55
CA PRO A 165 18.84 -14.85 -29.26
C PRO A 165 20.36 -14.72 -29.13
N GLU A 166 20.95 -13.56 -29.46
CA GLU A 166 22.39 -13.49 -29.77
C GLU A 166 23.24 -12.69 -28.77
N ARG A 167 22.67 -12.16 -27.68
CA ARG A 167 23.44 -11.64 -26.53
C ARG A 167 22.50 -11.32 -25.37
N PRO A 168 22.68 -11.91 -24.17
CA PRO A 168 22.10 -11.33 -22.98
C PRO A 168 22.74 -9.96 -22.79
N LEU A 169 22.04 -8.89 -23.15
CA LEU A 169 22.43 -7.56 -22.71
C LEU A 169 22.32 -7.58 -21.19
N ALA A 170 23.46 -7.71 -20.51
CA ALA A 170 23.51 -7.65 -19.07
C ALA A 170 23.01 -6.26 -18.65
N VAL A 171 21.76 -6.21 -18.17
CA VAL A 171 21.19 -4.99 -17.60
C VAL A 171 22.10 -4.57 -16.45
N PRO A 172 22.60 -3.31 -16.41
CA PRO A 172 23.45 -2.87 -15.34
C PRO A 172 22.79 -3.10 -13.97
N GLU A 173 23.55 -3.62 -13.00
CA GLU A 173 23.06 -3.94 -11.66
C GLU A 173 22.21 -2.82 -11.01
N PRO A 174 22.59 -1.52 -11.10
CA PRO A 174 21.76 -0.44 -10.57
C PRO A 174 20.36 -0.36 -11.20
N ARG A 175 20.26 -0.59 -12.51
CA ARG A 175 19.01 -0.57 -13.27
C ARG A 175 18.16 -1.79 -12.94
N ARG A 176 18.75 -2.99 -12.92
CA ARG A 176 18.07 -4.23 -12.48
C ARG A 176 17.42 -4.03 -11.12
N ARG A 177 18.19 -3.55 -10.13
CA ARG A 177 17.67 -3.28 -8.78
C ARG A 177 16.56 -2.24 -8.75
N ALA A 178 16.58 -1.24 -9.64
CA ALA A 178 15.50 -0.25 -9.73
C ALA A 178 14.20 -0.88 -10.27
N GLU A 179 14.30 -1.64 -11.36
CA GLU A 179 13.17 -2.36 -11.97
C GLU A 179 12.57 -3.39 -11.00
N GLU A 180 13.39 -4.15 -10.28
CA GLU A 180 12.95 -5.09 -9.25
C GLU A 180 12.21 -4.39 -8.10
N ARG A 181 12.69 -3.23 -7.64
CA ARG A 181 12.00 -2.44 -6.62
C ARG A 181 10.67 -1.90 -7.13
N GLU A 182 10.62 -1.48 -8.38
CA GLU A 182 9.41 -0.94 -9.00
C GLU A 182 8.35 -2.05 -9.19
N ALA A 183 8.76 -3.24 -9.64
CA ALA A 183 7.89 -4.41 -9.76
C ALA A 183 7.33 -4.86 -8.40
N ARG A 184 8.16 -4.86 -7.36
CA ARG A 184 7.71 -5.16 -5.98
C ARG A 184 6.69 -4.15 -5.45
N ARG A 185 6.87 -2.87 -5.75
CA ARG A 185 5.91 -1.82 -5.39
C ARG A 185 4.59 -2.00 -6.13
N PHE A 186 4.65 -2.31 -7.42
CA PHE A 186 3.47 -2.66 -8.19
C PHE A 186 2.76 -3.88 -7.57
N ALA A 187 3.49 -4.94 -7.22
CA ALA A 187 2.93 -6.13 -6.60
C ALA A 187 2.26 -5.83 -5.24
N ALA A 188 2.91 -5.02 -4.41
CA ALA A 188 2.35 -4.59 -3.13
C ALA A 188 1.06 -3.79 -3.32
N GLU A 189 1.02 -2.84 -4.27
CA GLU A 189 -0.19 -2.06 -4.56
C GLU A 189 -1.31 -2.93 -5.15
N VAL A 190 -1.00 -3.82 -6.08
CA VAL A 190 -2.03 -4.64 -6.75
C VAL A 190 -2.64 -5.69 -5.82
N LEU A 191 -1.82 -6.28 -4.94
CA LEU A 191 -2.29 -7.29 -3.97
C LEU A 191 -2.87 -6.67 -2.71
N MET A 192 -2.37 -5.50 -2.31
CA MET A 192 -2.78 -4.77 -1.11
C MET A 192 -3.05 -3.28 -1.44
N PRO A 193 -4.16 -2.99 -2.18
CA PRO A 193 -4.47 -1.63 -2.62
C PRO A 193 -4.58 -0.68 -1.44
N GLU A 194 -3.92 0.48 -1.51
CA GLU A 194 -3.79 1.41 -0.38
C GLU A 194 -5.14 1.75 0.25
N GLU A 195 -6.11 2.14 -0.57
CA GLU A 195 -7.46 2.50 -0.13
C GLU A 195 -8.11 1.38 0.67
N LYS A 196 -8.02 0.15 0.17
CA LYS A 196 -8.64 -1.03 0.81
C LYS A 196 -7.91 -1.39 2.11
N VAL A 197 -6.57 -1.31 2.12
CA VAL A 197 -5.77 -1.56 3.33
C VAL A 197 -6.10 -0.55 4.41
N ARG A 198 -6.14 0.75 4.07
CA ARG A 198 -6.51 1.81 5.02
C ARG A 198 -7.91 1.61 5.58
N GLY A 199 -8.90 1.29 4.73
CA GLY A 199 -10.27 1.01 5.16
C GLY A 199 -10.34 -0.16 6.16
N ARG A 200 -9.75 -1.30 5.81
CA ARG A 200 -9.74 -2.48 6.70
C ARG A 200 -8.90 -2.29 7.96
N PHE A 201 -7.81 -1.53 7.88
CA PHE A 201 -7.03 -1.20 9.05
C PHE A 201 -7.83 -0.31 10.01
N ALA A 202 -8.54 0.71 9.52
CA ALA A 202 -9.36 1.59 10.35
C ALA A 202 -10.45 0.82 11.12
N GLU A 203 -11.03 -0.22 10.53
CA GLU A 203 -12.00 -1.10 11.20
C GLU A 203 -11.38 -1.89 12.38
N LEU A 204 -10.11 -2.27 12.27
CA LEU A 204 -9.42 -3.14 13.24
C LEU A 204 -8.54 -2.40 14.25
N ALA A 205 -8.03 -1.22 13.89
CA ALA A 205 -7.12 -0.40 14.69
C ALA A 205 -7.63 -0.08 16.11
N PRO A 206 -8.94 0.09 16.37
CA PRO A 206 -9.44 0.28 17.73
C PRO A 206 -9.01 -0.80 18.73
N ARG A 207 -8.73 -2.04 18.27
CA ARG A 207 -8.19 -3.11 19.12
C ARG A 207 -6.81 -2.76 19.67
N ILE A 208 -5.95 -2.17 18.84
CA ILE A 208 -4.60 -1.75 19.22
C ILE A 208 -4.68 -0.60 20.22
N TYR A 209 -5.53 0.39 19.96
CA TYR A 209 -5.61 1.59 20.81
C TYR A 209 -6.21 1.33 22.20
N ARG A 210 -7.11 0.33 22.31
CA ARG A 210 -7.70 -0.08 23.60
C ARG A 210 -6.77 -0.94 24.45
N ALA A 211 -5.70 -1.49 23.87
CA ALA A 211 -4.77 -2.34 24.60
C ALA A 211 -3.94 -1.53 25.62
N LEU A 212 -3.84 -2.06 26.85
CA LEU A 212 -3.15 -1.41 27.95
C LEU A 212 -1.70 -1.90 28.03
N GLY A 213 -0.76 -0.97 27.90
CA GLY A 213 0.67 -1.26 27.97
C GLY A 213 1.27 -1.78 26.66
N LEU A 214 2.61 -1.78 26.61
CA LEU A 214 3.36 -2.02 25.37
C LEU A 214 3.22 -3.46 24.86
N ARG A 215 3.28 -4.47 25.73
CA ARG A 215 3.19 -5.88 25.32
C ARG A 215 1.82 -6.22 24.73
N GLN A 216 0.74 -5.74 25.34
CA GLN A 216 -0.61 -6.00 24.85
C GLN A 216 -0.84 -5.28 23.52
N ARG A 217 -0.35 -4.04 23.37
CA ARG A 217 -0.38 -3.31 22.08
C ARG A 217 0.37 -4.06 20.98
N GLN A 218 1.54 -4.62 21.29
CA GLN A 218 2.29 -5.42 20.34
C GLN A 218 1.50 -6.67 19.90
N ALA A 219 0.94 -7.40 20.87
CA ALA A 219 0.13 -8.58 20.57
C ALA A 219 -1.09 -8.24 19.71
N GLU A 220 -1.83 -7.18 20.02
CA GLU A 220 -2.96 -6.74 19.18
C GLU A 220 -2.50 -6.27 17.80
N THR A 221 -1.33 -5.63 17.69
CA THR A 221 -0.76 -5.23 16.40
C THR A 221 -0.48 -6.46 15.54
N ASP A 222 0.13 -7.50 16.12
CA ASP A 222 0.43 -8.74 15.41
C ASP A 222 -0.84 -9.50 14.99
N GLU A 223 -1.88 -9.49 15.84
CA GLU A 223 -3.20 -10.04 15.51
C GLU A 223 -3.89 -9.28 14.37
N VAL A 224 -3.83 -7.95 14.36
CA VAL A 224 -4.36 -7.11 13.27
C VAL A 224 -3.60 -7.37 11.97
N ILE A 225 -2.26 -7.45 12.02
CA ILE A 225 -1.44 -7.81 10.85
C ILE A 225 -1.85 -9.18 10.32
N GLY A 226 -2.00 -10.18 11.19
CA GLY A 226 -2.42 -11.52 10.80
C GLY A 226 -3.82 -11.54 10.18
N ALA A 227 -4.77 -10.79 10.74
CA ALA A 227 -6.13 -10.68 10.20
C ALA A 227 -6.14 -10.05 8.80
N LEU A 228 -5.42 -8.94 8.62
CA LEU A 228 -5.30 -8.28 7.31
C LEU A 228 -4.58 -9.18 6.31
N ALA A 229 -3.48 -9.84 6.70
CA ALA A 229 -2.76 -10.75 5.82
C ALA A 229 -3.67 -11.86 5.28
N ARG A 230 -4.56 -12.41 6.12
CA ARG A 230 -5.59 -13.38 5.69
C ARG A 230 -6.61 -12.76 4.72
N MET A 231 -7.13 -11.56 5.00
CA MET A 231 -8.10 -10.88 4.12
C MET A 231 -7.55 -10.59 2.72
N PHE A 232 -6.27 -10.20 2.63
CA PHE A 232 -5.61 -9.88 1.36
C PHE A 232 -4.91 -11.10 0.72
N ALA A 233 -4.92 -12.25 1.40
CA ALA A 233 -4.25 -13.49 0.99
C ALA A 233 -2.75 -13.29 0.66
N VAL A 234 -2.04 -12.65 1.59
CA VAL A 234 -0.59 -12.39 1.56
C VAL A 234 0.09 -12.93 2.83
N SER A 235 1.42 -12.92 2.87
CA SER A 235 2.14 -13.28 4.10
C SER A 235 2.01 -12.18 5.18
N PRO A 236 2.06 -12.53 6.48
CA PRO A 236 2.09 -11.54 7.56
C PRO A 236 3.24 -10.54 7.43
N LEU A 237 4.41 -10.99 6.94
CA LEU A 237 5.55 -10.11 6.69
C LEU A 237 5.26 -9.08 5.59
N ALA A 238 4.66 -9.49 4.46
CA ALA A 238 4.29 -8.58 3.39
C ALA A 238 3.26 -7.54 3.86
N MET A 239 2.27 -7.97 4.65
CA MET A 239 1.29 -7.07 5.24
C MET A 239 1.92 -6.08 6.22
N ARG A 240 2.83 -6.53 7.10
CA ARG A 240 3.58 -5.65 8.01
C ARG A 240 4.32 -4.55 7.24
N ILE A 241 5.13 -4.94 6.25
CA ILE A 241 5.88 -3.99 5.41
C ILE A 241 4.93 -2.99 4.78
N ARG A 242 3.80 -3.45 4.24
CA ARG A 242 2.79 -2.57 3.62
C ARG A 242 2.21 -1.56 4.63
N LEU A 243 1.88 -1.99 5.84
CA LEU A 243 1.35 -1.09 6.87
C LEU A 243 2.40 -0.07 7.35
N GLU A 244 3.67 -0.45 7.42
CA GLU A 244 4.79 0.45 7.71
C GLU A 244 4.99 1.49 6.59
N GLU A 245 4.99 1.05 5.32
CA GLU A 245 5.09 1.92 4.15
C GLU A 245 3.95 2.94 4.10
N LEU A 246 2.73 2.51 4.46
CA LEU A 246 1.54 3.37 4.55
C LEU A 246 1.48 4.19 5.86
N ARG A 247 2.46 4.02 6.75
CA ARG A 247 2.57 4.67 8.06
C ARG A 247 1.37 4.45 8.99
N LEU A 248 0.76 3.28 8.87
CA LEU A 248 -0.36 2.85 9.72
C LEU A 248 0.12 2.24 11.03
N ILE A 249 1.35 1.70 11.03
CA ILE A 249 2.05 1.20 12.21
C ILE A 249 3.49 1.73 12.22
N GLN A 250 4.15 1.68 13.38
CA GLN A 250 5.55 2.07 13.56
C GLN A 250 6.42 0.83 13.78
N GLN A 251 7.72 0.95 13.47
CA GLN A 251 8.75 -0.04 13.82
C GLN A 251 9.04 -0.05 15.32
#